data_AF-A0A931QF04-F1
#
_entry.id   AF-A0A931QF04-F1
#
_cell.length_a   1.000
_cell.length_b   1.000
_cell.length_c   1.000
_cell.angle_alpha   90.00
_cell.angle_beta   90.00
_cell.angle_gamma   90.00
#
_symmetry.space_group_name_H-M   'P 1'
#
loop_
_entity.id
_entity.type
_entity.pdbx_description
1 polymer ?
#
loop_
_entity_poly.entity_id
_entity_poly.type
_entity_poly.pdbx_seq_one_letter_code
_entity_poly.pdbx_strand_id
1 'polypeptide(L)'
;MNAFQYIASLMVGKETQEFIQLIVDVEGHRDRRERQLRQLARRMAEQVIKSGRKLTLEPMSAAERRIIHMELREHPAVMTQSTGEEPHRKIVILLKDS
;
A
#
# COMPACT_ATOMS: atom_id res chain seq x y z
N MET A 1 -14.33 -7.29 -18.69
CA MET A 1 -14.14 -6.31 -19.79
C MET A 1 -14.91 -5.08 -19.34
N ASN A 2 -14.34 -3.93 -18.99
CA ASN A 2 -13.32 -3.03 -19.57
C ASN A 2 -12.93 -2.05 -18.43
N ALA A 3 -11.88 -1.25 -18.41
CA ALA A 3 -10.71 -1.02 -19.22
C ALA A 3 -9.75 -0.19 -18.33
N PHE A 4 -8.46 -0.24 -18.68
CA PHE A 4 -7.48 0.81 -18.39
C PHE A 4 -8.09 2.22 -18.49
N GLN A 5 -8.02 3.01 -17.40
CA GLN A 5 -8.00 4.48 -17.36
C GLN A 5 -8.01 4.92 -15.89
N TYR A 6 -7.25 5.87 -15.38
CA TYR A 6 -6.14 6.68 -15.86
C TYR A 6 -5.51 7.32 -14.60
N ILE A 7 -4.25 7.73 -14.71
CA ILE A 7 -3.43 8.36 -13.68
C ILE A 7 -4.12 9.60 -13.06
N ALA A 8 -4.04 9.75 -11.74
CA ALA A 8 -4.31 11.03 -11.07
C ALA A 8 -3.34 11.26 -9.90
N SER A 9 -2.30 12.04 -10.23
CA SER A 9 -1.57 13.01 -9.38
C SER A 9 -0.85 12.52 -8.11
N LEU A 10 0.46 12.35 -8.30
CA LEU A 10 1.52 12.80 -7.41
C LEU A 10 1.14 14.07 -6.63
N MET A 11 0.89 13.92 -5.33
CA MET A 11 1.25 14.94 -4.34
C MET A 11 1.11 14.36 -2.94
N VAL A 12 2.24 13.94 -2.36
CA VAL A 12 2.70 14.25 -1.00
C VAL A 12 4.03 13.52 -0.78
N GLY A 13 5.12 14.30 -0.75
CA GLY A 13 6.33 13.97 0.00
C GLY A 13 7.28 12.92 -0.61
N LYS A 14 8.15 13.36 -1.53
CA LYS A 14 9.60 13.04 -1.66
C LYS A 14 10.18 11.62 -1.41
N GLU A 15 9.43 10.54 -1.21
CA GLU A 15 9.98 9.17 -1.03
C GLU A 15 9.43 8.15 -2.05
N THR A 16 8.64 8.60 -3.02
CA THR A 16 7.91 7.76 -3.99
C THR A 16 8.73 7.30 -5.21
N GLN A 17 10.00 7.70 -5.31
CA GLN A 17 10.84 7.38 -6.48
C GLN A 17 11.12 5.87 -6.60
N GLU A 18 11.19 5.14 -5.48
CA GLU A 18 11.36 3.68 -5.50
C GLU A 18 10.11 2.93 -6.02
N PHE A 19 8.91 3.44 -5.73
CA PHE A 19 7.67 2.76 -6.09
C PHE A 19 7.46 2.72 -7.61
N ILE A 20 7.92 3.76 -8.31
CA ILE A 20 7.84 3.88 -9.77
C ILE A 20 8.74 2.83 -10.46
N GLN A 21 9.92 2.52 -9.91
CA GLN A 21 10.81 1.51 -10.48
C GLN A 21 10.24 0.09 -10.40
N LEU A 22 9.47 -0.23 -9.36
CA LEU A 22 8.89 -1.58 -9.17
C LEU A 22 7.77 -1.91 -10.18
N ILE A 23 7.12 -0.90 -10.75
CA ILE A 23 5.96 -1.04 -11.66
C ILE A 23 6.38 -1.43 -13.08
N VAL A 24 7.61 -1.07 -13.48
CA VAL A 24 8.07 -1.23 -14.88
C VAL A 24 8.40 -2.68 -15.23
N ASP A 25 8.69 -3.51 -14.23
CA ASP A 25 9.20 -4.86 -14.46
C ASP A 25 8.12 -5.95 -14.25
N VAL A 26 8.01 -6.80 -15.26
CA VAL A 26 7.57 -8.18 -15.20
C VAL A 26 6.08 -8.51 -15.51
N GLU A 27 5.91 -9.44 -16.47
CA GLU A 27 4.72 -10.15 -16.98
C GLU A 27 4.22 -11.35 -16.13
N GLY A 28 2.93 -11.41 -15.76
CA GLY A 28 2.32 -12.49 -14.95
C GLY A 28 1.30 -11.98 -13.92
N HIS A 29 0.01 -11.96 -14.27
CA HIS A 29 -0.83 -10.80 -13.90
C HIS A 29 -1.52 -10.81 -12.50
N ARG A 30 -1.81 -11.96 -11.88
CA ARG A 30 -2.53 -12.00 -10.58
C ARG A 30 -1.63 -12.30 -9.39
N ASP A 31 -0.91 -13.42 -9.42
CA ASP A 31 -0.05 -13.81 -8.31
C ASP A 31 1.12 -12.84 -8.11
N ARG A 32 1.60 -12.20 -9.19
CA ARG A 32 2.61 -11.15 -9.04
C ARG A 32 2.04 -9.93 -8.35
N ARG A 33 0.83 -9.51 -8.69
CA ARG A 33 0.21 -8.33 -8.09
C ARG A 33 0.04 -8.52 -6.59
N GLU A 34 -0.41 -9.69 -6.15
CA GLU A 34 -0.48 -10.02 -4.73
C GLU A 34 0.90 -9.98 -4.06
N ARG A 35 1.92 -10.61 -4.67
CA ARG A 35 3.29 -10.56 -4.15
C ARG A 35 3.83 -9.13 -4.04
N GLN A 36 3.58 -8.29 -5.05
CA GLN A 36 3.97 -6.88 -5.04
C GLN A 36 3.28 -6.10 -3.91
N LEU A 37 1.99 -6.34 -3.68
CA LEU A 37 1.24 -5.69 -2.60
C LEU A 37 1.75 -6.11 -1.22
N ARG A 38 2.08 -7.39 -1.03
CA ARG A 38 2.69 -7.88 0.21
C ARG A 38 4.08 -7.25 0.43
N GLN A 39 4.90 -7.18 -0.62
CA GLN A 39 6.21 -6.54 -0.55
C GLN A 39 6.11 -5.05 -0.24
N LEU A 40 5.16 -4.34 -0.87
CA LEU A 40 4.85 -2.94 -0.57
C LEU A 40 4.47 -2.77 0.90
N ALA A 41 3.55 -3.62 1.41
CA ALA A 41 3.10 -3.55 2.78
C ALA A 41 4.27 -3.65 3.78
N ARG A 42 5.19 -4.62 3.58
CA ARG A 42 6.38 -4.80 4.41
C ARG A 42 7.31 -3.58 4.38
N ARG A 43 7.63 -3.06 3.19
CA ARG A 43 8.48 -1.86 3.04
C ARG A 43 7.90 -0.65 3.76
N MET A 44 6.59 -0.44 3.60
CA MET A 44 5.92 0.70 4.23
C MET A 44 5.83 0.55 5.75
N ALA A 45 5.65 -0.68 6.26
CA ALA A 45 5.74 -0.95 7.69
C ALA A 45 7.11 -0.60 8.25
N GLU A 46 8.20 -1.02 7.60
CA GLU A 46 9.57 -0.66 8.01
C GLU A 46 9.79 0.85 8.01
N GLN A 47 9.27 1.56 7.01
CA GLN A 47 9.38 3.02 6.92
C GLN A 47 8.59 3.71 8.04
N VAL A 48 7.39 3.23 8.39
CA VAL A 48 6.60 3.73 9.53
C VAL A 48 7.35 3.49 10.85
N ILE A 49 7.98 2.32 11.00
CA ILE A 49 8.79 1.99 12.19
C ILE A 49 10.00 2.92 12.30
N LYS A 50 10.73 3.14 11.21
CA LYS A 50 11.93 4.00 11.19
C LYS A 50 11.58 5.48 11.38
N SER A 51 10.52 5.96 10.73
CA SER A 51 10.14 7.38 10.77
C SER A 51 9.32 7.75 12.01
N GLY A 52 8.66 6.77 12.64
CA GLY A 52 7.68 7.00 13.71
C GLY A 52 6.39 7.69 13.24
N ARG A 53 6.21 7.89 11.93
CA ARG A 53 5.08 8.62 11.36
C ARG A 53 4.16 7.67 10.61
N LYS A 54 2.86 7.89 10.73
CA LYS A 54 1.85 7.17 9.94
C LYS A 54 2.02 7.43 8.44
N LEU A 55 1.81 6.41 7.62
CA LEU A 55 1.89 6.47 6.16
C LEU A 55 0.53 6.09 5.56
N THR A 56 0.08 6.86 4.57
CA THR A 56 -1.18 6.58 3.86
C THR A 56 -0.89 6.08 2.46
N LEU A 57 -1.42 4.91 2.10
CA LEU A 57 -1.33 4.35 0.77
C LEU A 57 -2.36 4.96 -0.17
N GLU A 58 -2.13 4.80 -1.47
CA GLU A 58 -3.09 5.21 -2.49
C GLU A 58 -4.40 4.41 -2.38
N PRO A 59 -5.56 4.98 -2.81
CA PRO A 59 -6.78 4.21 -2.99
C PRO A 59 -6.54 2.96 -3.83
N MET A 60 -7.13 1.85 -3.39
CA MET A 60 -7.02 0.57 -4.09
C MET A 60 -8.29 -0.25 -3.85
N SER A 61 -8.49 -1.29 -4.67
CA SER A 61 -9.69 -2.12 -4.58
C SER A 61 -9.80 -2.80 -3.21
N ALA A 62 -11.02 -3.19 -2.82
CA ALA A 62 -11.25 -3.89 -1.55
C ALA A 62 -10.40 -5.16 -1.40
N ALA A 63 -10.13 -5.87 -2.50
CA ALA A 63 -9.28 -7.06 -2.51
C ALA A 63 -7.81 -6.71 -2.20
N GLU A 64 -7.27 -5.66 -2.82
CA GLU A 64 -5.89 -5.22 -2.59
C GLU A 64 -5.71 -4.68 -1.16
N ARG A 65 -6.67 -3.89 -0.66
CA ARG A 65 -6.68 -3.44 0.74
C ARG A 65 -6.67 -4.61 1.71
N ARG A 66 -7.42 -5.66 1.41
CA ARG A 66 -7.47 -6.89 2.22
C ARG A 66 -6.13 -7.61 2.25
N ILE A 67 -5.41 -7.70 1.12
CA ILE A 67 -4.08 -8.31 1.06
C ILE A 67 -3.12 -7.57 2.00
N ILE A 68 -3.06 -6.24 1.91
CA ILE A 68 -2.19 -5.42 2.77
C ILE A 68 -2.57 -5.56 4.25
N HIS A 69 -3.86 -5.46 4.54
CA HIS A 69 -4.36 -5.59 5.91
C HIS A 69 -3.99 -6.94 6.52
N MET A 70 -4.17 -8.04 5.76
CA MET A 70 -3.84 -9.39 6.23
C MET A 70 -2.33 -9.59 6.39
N GLU A 71 -1.52 -9.08 5.46
CA GLU A 71 -0.05 -9.19 5.53
C GLU A 71 0.52 -8.50 6.78
N LEU A 72 -0.06 -7.38 7.21
CA LEU A 72 0.40 -6.62 8.38
C LEU A 72 -0.40 -6.89 9.66
N ARG A 73 -1.42 -7.75 9.61
CA ARG A 73 -2.32 -8.01 10.75
C ARG A 73 -1.59 -8.54 11.99
N GLU A 74 -0.61 -9.41 11.77
CA GLU A 74 0.18 -10.06 12.82
C GLU A 74 1.52 -9.35 13.06
N HIS A 75 1.76 -8.20 12.42
CA HIS A 75 3.01 -7.48 12.58
C HIS A 75 3.11 -6.90 14.01
N PRO A 76 4.22 -7.11 14.75
CA PRO A 76 4.31 -6.72 16.16
C PRO A 76 4.31 -5.19 16.37
N ALA A 77 4.90 -4.44 15.45
CA ALA A 77 5.16 -3.01 15.61
C ALA A 77 4.20 -2.06 14.87
N VAL A 78 3.37 -2.56 13.95
CA VAL A 78 2.47 -1.70 13.15
C VAL A 78 1.07 -2.28 13.09
N MET A 79 0.10 -1.41 12.80
CA MET A 79 -1.26 -1.80 12.47
C MET A 79 -1.74 -1.06 11.21
N THR A 80 -2.85 -1.53 10.64
CA THR A 80 -3.45 -0.93 9.45
C THR A 80 -4.91 -0.54 9.70
N GLN A 81 -5.30 0.60 9.17
CA GLN A 81 -6.67 1.11 9.24
C GLN A 81 -7.13 1.52 7.85
N SER A 82 -8.37 1.20 7.48
CA SER A 82 -8.95 1.70 6.24
C SER A 82 -9.74 2.98 6.50
N THR A 83 -9.46 4.03 5.74
CA THR A 83 -10.08 5.36 5.89
C THR A 83 -10.64 5.85 4.56
N GLY A 84 -11.67 6.71 4.63
CA GLY A 84 -12.39 7.21 3.46
C GLY A 84 -13.50 6.28 2.95
N GLU A 85 -14.21 6.74 1.92
CA GLU A 85 -15.32 6.04 1.28
C GLU A 85 -14.94 5.59 -0.13
N GLU A 86 -15.59 4.54 -0.62
CA GLU A 86 -15.39 4.06 -2.00
C GLU A 86 -15.77 5.18 -3.00
N PRO A 87 -15.02 5.41 -4.10
CA PRO A 87 -13.82 4.70 -4.57
C PRO A 87 -12.49 5.20 -3.99
N HIS A 88 -12.54 6.21 -3.13
CA HIS A 88 -11.36 6.89 -2.57
C HIS A 88 -10.85 6.24 -1.28
N ARG A 89 -11.30 5.01 -0.97
CA ARG A 89 -11.00 4.35 0.29
C ARG A 89 -9.56 3.86 0.30
N LYS A 90 -8.81 4.25 1.32
CA LYS A 90 -7.36 4.06 1.46
C LYS A 90 -7.02 3.14 2.63
N ILE A 91 -5.75 2.76 2.73
CA ILE A 91 -5.16 2.10 3.90
C ILE A 91 -4.12 3.05 4.51
N VAL A 92 -4.18 3.22 5.81
CA VAL A 92 -3.21 3.93 6.63
C VAL A 92 -2.47 2.89 7.46
N ILE A 93 -1.14 2.94 7.42
CA ILE A 93 -0.24 2.14 8.26
C ILE A 93 0.28 3.05 9.37
N LEU A 94 0.15 2.60 10.61
CA LEU A 94 0.56 3.35 11.79
C LEU A 94 1.28 2.42 12.78
N LEU A 95 2.09 3.01 13.66
CA LEU A 95 2.70 2.27 14.77
C LEU A 95 1.64 1.70 15.68
N LYS A 96 1.91 0.52 16.24
CA LYS A 96 1.09 -0.05 17.29
C LYS A 96 1.46 0.64 18.60
N ASP A 97 0.51 1.31 19.22
CA ASP A 97 0.69 1.82 20.58
C ASP A 97 0.93 0.62 21.51
N SER A 98 2.07 0.62 22.19
CA SER A 98 2.47 -0.42 23.16
C SER A 98 1.86 -0.14 24.53
#